data_AF-A0A2P2E956-F1
#
_entry.id   AF-A0A2P2E956-F1
#
_cell.length_a   1.000
_cell.length_b   1.000
_cell.length_c   1.000
_cell.angle_alpha   90.00
_cell.angle_beta   90.00
_cell.angle_gamma   90.00
#
_symmetry.space_group_name_H-M   'P 1'
#
loop_
_entity.id
_entity.type
_entity.pdbx_description
1 polymer ?
#
loop_
_entity_poly.entity_id
_entity_poly.type
_entity_poly.pdbx_seq_one_letter_code
_entity_poly.pdbx_strand_id
1 'polypeptide(L)'
;MDDIIYFISAGTLAFGVGLGIKGMFDPTWAGRLVRLQPENGQPEGYSEFRATFGGMFLGLHLSALICLALWREPVGVAACAILAAGWLFTALGRYLSFSLDSHTQHSHVVRSVAIEVIIGLAIAVWPITRVIAS
;
A
#
# COMPACT_ATOMS: atom_id res chain seq x y z
N MET A 1 6.05 -0.58 -24.95
CA MET A 1 5.56 -1.47 -23.87
C MET A 1 6.14 -1.01 -22.53
N ASP A 2 7.43 -0.71 -22.50
CA ASP A 2 8.14 -0.12 -21.34
C ASP A 2 7.47 1.10 -20.73
N ASP A 3 7.00 2.06 -21.53
CA ASP A 3 6.32 3.24 -20.99
C ASP A 3 5.02 2.88 -20.28
N ILE A 4 4.25 1.92 -20.81
CA ILE A 4 3.01 1.46 -20.18
C ILE A 4 3.31 0.81 -18.82
N ILE A 5 4.31 -0.07 -18.78
CA ILE A 5 4.78 -0.74 -17.55
C ILE A 5 5.21 0.30 -16.51
N TYR A 6 6.01 1.29 -16.93
CA TYR A 6 6.44 2.39 -16.09
C TYR A 6 5.26 3.17 -15.52
N PHE A 7 4.29 3.54 -16.36
CA PHE A 7 3.13 4.32 -15.94
C PHE A 7 2.16 3.52 -15.06
N ILE A 8 2.08 2.20 -15.21
CA ILE A 8 1.32 1.35 -14.28
C ILE A 8 1.91 1.49 -12.88
N SER A 9 3.21 1.23 -12.72
CA SER A 9 3.85 1.28 -11.40
C SER A 9 3.84 2.70 -10.83
N ALA A 10 4.19 3.73 -11.62
CA ALA A 10 4.15 5.12 -11.19
C ALA A 10 2.72 5.58 -10.82
N GLY A 11 1.72 5.19 -11.60
CA GLY A 11 0.32 5.51 -11.33
C GLY A 11 -0.20 4.85 -10.06
N THR A 12 0.17 3.59 -9.80
CA THR A 12 -0.18 2.90 -8.55
C THR A 12 0.52 3.54 -7.34
N LEU A 13 1.78 3.97 -7.47
CA LEU A 13 2.46 4.71 -6.41
C LEU A 13 1.75 6.05 -6.13
N ALA A 14 1.39 6.81 -7.17
CA ALA A 14 0.65 8.06 -7.03
C ALA A 14 -0.74 7.85 -6.40
N PHE A 15 -1.41 6.75 -6.71
CA PHE A 15 -2.64 6.36 -6.03
C PHE A 15 -2.42 6.15 -4.53
N GLY A 16 -1.34 5.47 -4.14
CA GLY A 16 -0.98 5.30 -2.74
C GLY A 16 -0.64 6.60 -2.01
N VAL A 17 0.01 7.56 -2.70
CA VAL A 17 0.18 8.94 -2.20
C VAL A 17 -1.18 9.57 -1.89
N GLY A 18 -2.15 9.44 -2.80
CA GLY A 18 -3.52 9.94 -2.60
C GLY A 18 -4.21 9.32 -1.38
N LEU A 19 -4.07 8.01 -1.18
CA LEU A 19 -4.59 7.32 0.01
C LEU A 19 -3.93 7.84 1.30
N GLY A 20 -2.61 8.03 1.29
CA GLY A 20 -1.86 8.56 2.43
C GLY A 20 -2.24 9.99 2.80
N ILE A 21 -2.37 10.88 1.81
CA ILE A 21 -2.90 12.24 2.00
C ILE A 21 -4.29 12.17 2.63
N LYS A 22 -5.19 11.38 2.04
CA LYS A 22 -6.57 11.26 2.53
C LYS A 22 -6.62 10.75 3.97
N GLY A 23 -5.83 9.72 4.32
CA GLY A 23 -5.76 9.20 5.67
C GLY A 23 -5.13 10.17 6.68
N MET A 24 -4.17 10.98 6.24
CA MET A 24 -3.54 12.02 7.06
C MET A 24 -4.52 13.12 7.45
N PHE A 25 -5.38 13.56 6.53
CA PHE A 25 -6.32 14.66 6.77
C PHE A 25 -7.69 14.17 7.31
N ASP A 26 -8.16 13.00 6.89
CA ASP A 26 -9.42 12.39 7.32
C ASP A 26 -9.19 11.01 7.98
N PRO A 27 -8.84 10.98 9.28
CA PRO A 27 -8.60 9.74 10.01
C PRO A 27 -9.87 8.91 10.20
N THR A 28 -11.06 9.53 10.13
CA THR A 28 -12.34 8.81 10.23
C THR A 28 -12.62 8.00 8.97
N TRP A 29 -12.23 8.53 7.79
CA TRP A 29 -12.27 7.77 6.56
C TRP A 29 -11.28 6.61 6.59
N ALA A 30 -10.04 6.84 7.07
CA ALA A 30 -9.06 5.77 7.21
C ALA A 30 -9.56 4.65 8.13
N GLY A 31 -10.07 5.01 9.31
CA GLY A 31 -10.68 4.05 10.23
C GLY A 31 -11.82 3.25 9.59
N ARG A 32 -12.74 3.91 8.87
CA ARG A 32 -13.82 3.22 8.14
C ARG A 32 -13.33 2.27 7.05
N LEU A 33 -12.26 2.64 6.32
CA LEU A 33 -11.67 1.81 5.26
C LEU A 33 -11.18 0.47 5.83
N VAL A 34 -10.53 0.50 6.99
CA VAL A 34 -10.01 -0.71 7.66
C VAL A 34 -10.94 -1.26 8.74
N ARG A 35 -12.11 -0.65 8.92
CA ARG A 35 -13.11 -0.99 9.94
C ARG A 35 -12.56 -0.95 11.37
N LEU A 36 -11.63 -0.03 11.62
CA LEU A 36 -11.10 0.26 12.95
C LEU A 36 -11.70 1.56 13.49
N GLN A 37 -11.89 1.61 14.80
CA GLN A 37 -12.28 2.80 15.53
C GLN A 37 -11.43 2.90 16.81
N PRO A 38 -11.09 4.11 17.28
CA PRO A 38 -10.47 4.28 18.59
C PRO A 38 -11.35 3.72 19.70
N GLU A 39 -10.72 3.26 20.78
CA GLU A 39 -11.41 2.79 21.98
C GLU A 39 -12.21 3.93 22.64
N ASN A 40 -13.31 3.57 23.31
CA ASN A 40 -14.14 4.55 24.00
C ASN A 40 -13.34 5.28 25.09
N GLY A 41 -13.41 6.61 25.10
CA GLY A 41 -12.67 7.44 26.05
C GLY A 41 -11.19 7.67 25.70
N GLN A 42 -10.71 7.19 24.54
CA GLN A 42 -9.33 7.38 24.07
C GLN A 42 -9.31 8.01 22.66
N PRO A 43 -9.75 9.28 22.50
CA PRO A 43 -9.82 9.95 21.19
C PRO A 43 -8.44 10.13 20.54
N GLU A 44 -7.36 10.07 21.33
CA GLU A 44 -5.98 10.15 20.86
C GLU A 44 -5.65 9.03 19.88
N GLY A 45 -6.37 7.90 19.88
CA GLY A 45 -6.21 6.83 18.89
C GLY A 45 -6.40 7.31 17.43
N TYR A 46 -7.05 8.46 17.21
CA TYR A 46 -7.09 9.08 15.88
C TYR A 46 -5.72 9.55 15.36
N SER A 47 -4.73 9.78 16.24
CA SER A 47 -3.37 10.14 15.83
C SER A 47 -2.68 9.01 15.06
N GLU A 48 -2.94 7.75 15.41
CA GLU A 48 -2.36 6.58 14.70
C GLU A 48 -2.86 6.48 13.27
N PHE A 49 -4.13 6.82 13.00
CA PHE A 49 -4.62 6.91 11.63
C PHE A 49 -3.92 8.01 10.84
N ARG A 50 -3.59 9.16 11.46
CA ARG A 50 -2.88 10.23 10.77
C ARG A 50 -1.41 9.91 10.56
N ALA A 51 -0.75 9.35 11.57
CA ALA A 51 0.69 9.07 11.55
C ALA A 51 1.01 7.81 10.75
N THR A 52 0.42 6.67 11.11
CA THR A 52 0.76 5.35 10.57
C THR A 52 -0.02 5.06 9.29
N PHE A 53 -1.35 5.22 9.29
CA PHE A 53 -2.14 5.00 8.06
C PHE A 53 -2.00 6.13 7.04
N GLY A 54 -1.86 7.37 7.49
CA GLY A 54 -1.70 8.54 6.62
C GLY A 54 -0.24 8.81 6.28
N GLY A 55 0.54 9.22 7.28
CA GLY A 55 1.92 9.69 7.13
C GLY A 55 2.90 8.67 6.60
N MET A 56 2.98 7.49 7.22
CA MET A 56 3.87 6.44 6.73
C MET A 56 3.48 5.98 5.32
N PHE A 57 2.18 5.80 5.07
CA PHE A 57 1.68 5.40 3.77
C PHE A 57 1.98 6.44 2.68
N LEU A 58 1.77 7.73 2.98
CA LEU A 58 2.15 8.84 2.12
C LEU A 58 3.66 8.86 1.86
N GLY A 59 4.45 8.85 2.93
CA GLY A 59 5.90 8.95 2.86
C GLY A 59 6.54 7.83 2.04
N LEU A 60 6.11 6.59 2.25
CA LEU A 60 6.63 5.43 1.52
C LEU A 60 6.28 5.50 0.03
N HIS A 61 5.02 5.77 -0.32
CA HIS A 61 4.61 5.84 -1.73
C HIS A 61 5.21 7.04 -2.45
N LEU A 62 5.28 8.21 -1.80
CA LEU A 62 5.86 9.41 -2.38
C LEU A 62 7.37 9.24 -2.59
N SER A 63 8.08 8.68 -1.61
CA SER A 63 9.52 8.44 -1.72
C SER A 63 9.80 7.44 -2.85
N ALA A 64 9.04 6.36 -2.94
CA ALA A 64 9.18 5.40 -4.03
C ALA A 64 8.89 6.01 -5.40
N LEU A 65 7.86 6.86 -5.51
CA LEU A 65 7.52 7.58 -6.74
C LEU A 65 8.64 8.55 -7.16
N ILE A 66 9.19 9.31 -6.21
CA ILE A 66 10.33 10.20 -6.46
C ILE A 66 11.54 9.39 -6.92
N CYS A 67 11.84 8.27 -6.24
CA CYS A 67 12.93 7.39 -6.63
C CYS A 67 12.77 6.86 -8.05
N LEU A 68 11.56 6.41 -8.40
CA LEU A 68 11.23 5.93 -9.74
C LEU A 68 11.35 7.05 -10.80
N ALA A 69 10.91 8.27 -10.48
CA ALA A 69 10.90 9.39 -11.42
C ALA A 69 12.31 9.97 -11.66
N LEU A 70 13.13 10.08 -10.62
CA LEU A 70 14.46 10.70 -10.70
C LEU A 70 15.58 9.71 -11.04
N TRP A 71 15.47 8.46 -10.56
CA TRP A 71 16.51 7.44 -10.69
C TRP A 71 15.92 6.10 -11.12
N ARG A 72 15.22 6.10 -12.28
CA ARG A 72 14.49 4.95 -12.88
C ARG A 72 15.13 3.60 -12.56
N GLU A 73 16.44 3.48 -12.78
CA GLU A 73 17.25 2.32 -12.39
C GLU A 73 18.61 2.74 -11.80
N PRO A 74 19.20 1.96 -10.86
CA PRO A 74 18.63 0.78 -10.17
C PRO A 74 17.75 1.17 -8.96
N VAL A 75 17.79 2.43 -8.54
CA VAL A 75 17.14 2.90 -7.30
C VAL A 75 15.62 2.83 -7.41
N GLY A 76 15.04 3.28 -8.53
CA GLY A 76 13.60 3.21 -8.78
C GLY A 76 13.07 1.77 -8.78
N VAL A 77 13.81 0.83 -9.38
CA VAL A 77 13.52 -0.61 -9.36
C VAL A 77 13.50 -1.14 -7.92
N ALA A 78 14.54 -0.86 -7.14
CA ALA A 78 14.62 -1.32 -5.75
C ALA A 78 13.49 -0.73 -4.89
N ALA A 79 13.19 0.56 -5.03
CA ALA A 79 12.11 1.22 -4.29
C ALA A 79 10.73 0.62 -4.62
N CYS A 80 10.45 0.35 -5.90
CA CYS A 80 9.22 -0.32 -6.32
C CYS A 80 9.15 -1.74 -5.77
N ALA A 81 10.25 -2.51 -5.85
CA ALA A 81 10.29 -3.89 -5.39
C ALA A 81 10.00 -4.00 -3.87
N ILE A 82 10.64 -3.14 -3.06
CA ILE A 82 10.44 -3.11 -1.60
C ILE A 82 8.98 -2.78 -1.26
N LEU A 83 8.41 -1.76 -1.90
CA LEU A 83 7.04 -1.35 -1.59
C LEU A 83 6.00 -2.36 -2.11
N ALA A 84 6.23 -2.96 -3.27
CA ALA A 84 5.43 -4.07 -3.77
C ALA A 84 5.43 -5.26 -2.79
N ALA A 85 6.62 -5.63 -2.27
CA ALA A 85 6.72 -6.66 -1.25
C ALA A 85 5.91 -6.28 0.00
N GLY A 86 5.98 -5.03 0.47
CA GLY A 86 5.16 -4.54 1.59
C GLY A 86 3.65 -4.77 1.38
N TRP A 87 3.14 -4.52 0.17
CA TRP A 87 1.74 -4.80 -0.18
C TRP A 87 1.41 -6.30 -0.16
N LEU A 88 2.30 -7.16 -0.68
CA LEU A 88 2.12 -8.61 -0.64
C LEU A 88 2.18 -9.16 0.80
N PHE A 89 3.04 -8.60 1.65
CA PHE A 89 3.07 -8.94 3.08
C PHE A 89 1.82 -8.44 3.82
N THR A 90 1.21 -7.35 3.36
CA THR A 90 -0.10 -6.90 3.89
C THR A 90 -1.19 -7.93 3.53
N ALA A 91 -1.20 -8.42 2.28
CA ALA A 91 -2.10 -9.49 1.85
C ALA A 91 -1.89 -10.79 2.66
N LEU A 92 -0.63 -11.16 2.92
CA LEU A 92 -0.30 -12.27 3.81
C LEU A 92 -0.83 -12.05 5.22
N GLY A 93 -0.66 -10.85 5.78
CA GLY A 93 -1.19 -10.49 7.10
C GLY A 93 -2.72 -10.68 7.19
N ARG A 94 -3.47 -10.29 6.15
CA ARG A 94 -4.91 -10.55 6.10
C ARG A 94 -5.25 -12.03 5.97
N TYR A 95 -4.49 -12.77 5.17
CA TYR A 95 -4.66 -14.21 5.08
C TYR A 95 -4.41 -14.91 6.42
N LEU A 96 -3.43 -14.44 7.20
CA LEU A 96 -3.17 -14.94 8.55
C LEU A 96 -4.31 -14.58 9.51
N SER A 97 -4.82 -13.34 9.48
CA SER A 97 -5.99 -12.93 10.27
C SER A 97 -7.21 -13.81 9.96
N PHE A 98 -7.43 -14.14 8.69
CA PHE A 98 -8.47 -15.08 8.27
C PHE A 98 -8.28 -16.49 8.85
N SER A 99 -7.04 -16.94 8.97
CA SER A 99 -6.71 -18.30 9.41
C SER A 99 -6.65 -18.44 10.93
N LEU A 100 -6.35 -17.35 11.64
CA LEU A 100 -6.04 -17.35 13.08
C LEU A 100 -7.14 -16.69 13.93
N ASP A 101 -7.91 -15.75 13.37
CA ASP A 101 -8.93 -15.03 14.14
C ASP A 101 -10.32 -15.67 13.97
N SER A 102 -10.99 -15.97 15.09
CA SER A 102 -12.26 -16.71 15.10
C SER A 102 -13.48 -15.92 14.60
N HIS A 103 -13.35 -14.60 14.38
CA HIS A 103 -14.46 -13.69 14.09
C HIS A 103 -14.28 -12.88 12.78
N THR A 104 -13.47 -13.37 11.84
CA THR A 104 -13.24 -12.70 10.56
C THR A 104 -14.36 -12.96 9.55
N GLN A 105 -14.85 -11.89 8.91
CA GLN A 105 -15.81 -12.01 7.81
C GLN A 105 -15.10 -12.44 6.51
N HIS A 106 -15.31 -13.69 6.08
CA HIS A 106 -14.71 -14.30 4.89
C HIS A 106 -14.71 -13.38 3.65
N SER A 107 -15.87 -12.83 3.29
CA SER A 107 -16.02 -12.02 2.07
C SER A 107 -15.23 -10.70 2.10
N HIS A 108 -15.08 -10.11 3.29
CA HIS A 108 -14.29 -8.90 3.46
C HIS A 108 -12.78 -9.16 3.32
N VAL A 109 -12.31 -10.25 3.95
CA VAL A 109 -10.89 -10.61 3.90
C VAL A 109 -10.47 -10.94 2.48
N VAL A 110 -11.22 -11.80 1.77
CA VAL A 110 -10.91 -12.17 0.38
C VAL A 110 -10.83 -10.94 -0.52
N ARG A 111 -11.78 -10.01 -0.42
CA ARG A 111 -11.76 -8.77 -1.20
C ARG A 111 -10.54 -7.91 -0.89
N SER A 112 -10.17 -7.80 0.39
CA SER A 112 -9.05 -6.97 0.81
C SER A 112 -7.71 -7.56 0.37
N VAL A 113 -7.54 -8.88 0.50
CA VAL A 113 -6.38 -9.62 -0.02
C VAL A 113 -6.25 -9.42 -1.53
N ALA A 114 -7.35 -9.53 -2.28
CA ALA A 114 -7.32 -9.33 -3.73
C ALA A 114 -6.86 -7.91 -4.10
N ILE A 115 -7.36 -6.88 -3.41
CA ILE A 115 -6.93 -5.49 -3.63
C ILE A 115 -5.44 -5.33 -3.34
N GLU A 116 -4.95 -5.89 -2.24
CA GLU A 116 -3.54 -5.79 -1.83
C GLU A 116 -2.60 -6.49 -2.79
N VAL A 117 -2.98 -7.68 -3.27
CA VAL A 117 -2.23 -8.40 -4.30
C VAL A 117 -2.22 -7.62 -5.61
N ILE A 118 -3.36 -7.08 -6.05
CA ILE A 118 -3.44 -6.30 -7.29
C ILE A 118 -2.54 -5.06 -7.21
N ILE A 119 -2.59 -4.33 -6.10
CA ILE A 119 -1.75 -3.14 -5.91
C ILE A 119 -0.27 -3.53 -5.86
N GLY A 120 0.08 -4.56 -5.09
CA GLY A 120 1.46 -5.06 -5.01
C GLY A 120 2.01 -5.46 -6.37
N LEU A 121 1.24 -6.22 -7.16
CA LEU A 121 1.63 -6.63 -8.51
C LEU A 121 1.72 -5.45 -9.49
N ALA A 122 0.82 -4.47 -9.40
CA ALA A 122 0.88 -3.28 -10.25
C ALA A 122 2.14 -2.44 -9.98
N ILE A 123 2.57 -2.32 -8.71
CA ILE A 123 3.86 -1.73 -8.37
C ILE A 123 5.03 -2.62 -8.85
N ALA A 124 4.90 -3.95 -8.76
CA ALA A 124 5.95 -4.91 -9.12
C ALA A 124 6.19 -5.07 -10.63
N VAL A 125 5.26 -4.65 -11.49
CA VAL A 125 5.37 -4.80 -12.95
C VAL A 125 6.67 -4.15 -13.48
N TRP A 126 7.04 -2.96 -12.99
CA TRP A 126 8.31 -2.34 -13.35
C TRP A 126 9.52 -3.20 -12.94
N PRO A 127 9.77 -3.52 -11.66
CA PRO A 127 10.95 -4.29 -11.27
C PRO A 127 11.00 -5.70 -11.88
N ILE A 128 9.87 -6.41 -12.02
CA ILE A 128 9.82 -7.76 -12.61
C ILE A 128 10.36 -7.73 -14.05
N THR A 129 9.93 -6.75 -14.84
CA THR A 129 10.35 -6.66 -16.24
C THR A 129 11.83 -6.27 -16.39
N ARG A 130 12.41 -5.57 -15.40
CA ARG A 130 13.84 -5.25 -15.38
C ARG A 130 14.73 -6.42 -15.00
N VAL A 131 14.26 -7.29 -14.12
CA VAL A 131 14.96 -8.54 -13.79
C VAL A 131 14.92 -9.54 -14.95
N ILE A 132 13.84 -9.58 -15.72
CA ILE A 132 13.72 -10.51 -16.86
C ILE A 132 14.54 -10.03 -18.08
N ALA A 133 14.72 -8.71 -18.23
CA ALA A 133 15.43 -8.12 -19.35
C ALA A 133 16.96 -8.00 -19.14
N SER A 134 17.46 -8.31 -17.94
CA SER A 134 18.89 -8.31 -17.58
C SER A 134 19.54 -9.66 -17.84
#